data_AF-Q227U0-F1
#
_entry.id   AF-Q227U0-F1
#
_cell.length_a   1.000
_cell.length_b   1.000
_cell.length_c   1.000
_cell.angle_alpha   90.00
_cell.angle_beta   90.00
_cell.angle_gamma   90.00
#
_symmetry.space_group_name_H-M   'P 1'
#
loop_
_entity.id
_entity.type
_entity.pdbx_description
1 polymer ?
#
loop_
_entity_poly.entity_id
_entity_poly.type
_entity_poly.pdbx_seq_one_letter_code
_entity_poly.pdbx_strand_id
1 'polypeptide(L)'
;MNKLLAILAVISNISSSVNAGMGLYSNCGTPNQNSNSLDCKGCGTTSAAIGFFVVSPSPNCKVRDCTVDPGDNLNGWMCVSCSQSVTPVTAYGIGKKFLQGNACTNACSNGYVVDYNYICQPVQGADVPCGTANQAGGNASSCNGCGTTRIQNYFQPSAANNCKVINCFNYPSYLNSWMCKSCYGNPVAHQIYQQGQFFNGSVCVASCPIDQVPDQNNVCQPILGADVGCGTTNQAGGQATDCQGCGANSTIQALFKVSATPSCDVIDCTANPGANLNGWMCKSCNGNPVANAVYSAGKLFSVNTCVATCPVGYSADINNICQLIPVPGADVACGTAGTTGGKATDCKGCGTNATIQALFTPSATPNCEVIDCTANPGANLNGWMCKSCNGVTKAHTAYAAGKFFSVTACVASCSNDQSADSNNICQANSIRSPYASSNLLTLAFTMLLLFLIN
;
A
#
# COMPACT_ATOMS: atom_id res chain seq x y z
N MET A 1 -51.07 70.39 49.35
CA MET A 1 -50.72 69.02 48.91
C MET A 1 -49.94 68.95 47.60
N ASN A 2 -50.12 69.87 46.62
CA ASN A 2 -49.44 69.76 45.31
C ASN A 2 -47.92 69.96 45.27
N LYS A 3 -47.30 70.59 46.28
CA LYS A 3 -45.83 70.75 46.33
C LYS A 3 -45.07 69.51 46.81
N LEU A 4 -45.75 68.59 47.52
CA LEU A 4 -45.12 67.37 48.05
C LEU A 4 -44.99 66.27 46.96
N LEU A 5 -45.96 66.19 46.04
CA LEU A 5 -45.89 65.27 44.89
C LEU A 5 -44.77 65.64 43.89
N ALA A 6 -44.50 66.93 43.70
CA ALA A 6 -43.43 67.37 42.81
C ALA A 6 -42.03 67.01 43.36
N ILE A 7 -41.84 67.05 44.69
CA ILE A 7 -40.59 66.65 45.33
C ILE A 7 -40.41 65.12 45.29
N LEU A 8 -41.48 64.33 45.47
CA LEU A 8 -41.39 62.87 45.30
C LEU A 8 -41.11 62.44 43.85
N ALA A 9 -41.64 63.14 42.85
CA ALA A 9 -41.35 62.86 41.44
C ALA A 9 -39.90 63.23 41.04
N VAL A 10 -39.31 64.24 41.68
CA VAL A 10 -37.89 64.58 41.49
C VAL A 10 -36.98 63.58 42.22
N ILE A 11 -37.34 63.13 43.43
CA ILE A 11 -36.58 62.09 44.15
C ILE A 11 -36.66 60.72 43.44
N SER A 12 -37.81 60.38 42.83
CA SER A 12 -37.98 59.18 42.01
C SER A 12 -37.19 59.21 40.68
N ASN A 13 -36.85 60.39 40.16
CA ASN A 13 -36.02 60.53 38.96
C ASN A 13 -34.52 60.65 39.28
N ILE A 14 -34.16 61.02 40.51
CA ILE A 14 -32.76 61.01 40.97
C ILE A 14 -32.35 59.59 41.40
N SER A 15 -33.27 58.74 41.89
CA SER A 15 -32.95 57.35 42.22
C SER A 15 -32.77 56.43 41.00
N SER A 16 -33.27 56.81 39.82
CA SER A 16 -33.00 56.12 38.55
C SER A 16 -31.70 56.57 37.87
N SER A 17 -31.12 57.71 38.24
CA SER A 17 -29.85 58.21 37.68
C SER A 17 -28.59 57.72 38.40
N VAL A 18 -28.71 57.03 39.54
CA VAL A 18 -27.53 56.59 40.33
C VAL A 18 -26.84 55.34 39.76
N ASN A 19 -27.43 54.66 38.78
CA ASN A 19 -26.90 53.38 38.27
C ASN A 19 -26.53 53.38 36.77
N ALA A 20 -26.34 54.55 36.15
CA ALA A 20 -25.98 54.63 34.72
C ALA A 20 -24.62 53.96 34.38
N GLY A 21 -23.76 53.74 35.38
CA GLY A 21 -22.44 53.12 35.22
C GLY A 21 -22.34 51.64 35.61
N MET A 22 -23.36 51.01 36.21
CA MET A 22 -23.19 49.61 36.64
C MET A 22 -23.34 48.63 35.47
N GLY A 23 -22.54 47.55 35.51
CA GLY A 23 -22.66 46.45 34.55
C GLY A 23 -23.84 45.51 34.83
N LEU A 24 -24.15 44.69 33.83
CA LEU A 24 -25.08 43.57 33.89
C LEU A 24 -24.49 42.39 34.67
N TYR A 25 -25.38 41.48 35.05
CA TYR A 25 -25.04 40.22 35.71
C TYR A 25 -24.19 39.33 34.80
N SER A 26 -23.09 38.84 35.35
CA SER A 26 -22.20 37.83 34.78
C SER A 26 -22.09 36.64 35.72
N ASN A 27 -22.29 35.43 35.19
CA ASN A 27 -22.27 34.18 35.94
C ASN A 27 -20.83 33.66 36.15
N CYS A 28 -19.94 34.51 36.66
CA CYS A 28 -18.53 34.18 36.94
C CYS A 28 -18.24 34.03 38.44
N GLY A 29 -19.27 34.07 39.29
CA GLY A 29 -19.12 33.91 40.73
C GLY A 29 -18.71 32.48 41.11
N THR A 30 -17.83 32.36 42.10
CA THR A 30 -17.46 31.07 42.70
C THR A 30 -18.13 30.91 44.06
N PRO A 31 -18.69 29.73 44.40
CA PRO A 31 -19.12 29.45 45.77
C PRO A 31 -17.90 29.57 46.70
N ASN A 32 -17.99 30.41 47.72
CA ASN A 32 -16.92 30.52 48.71
C ASN A 32 -16.83 29.20 49.50
N GLN A 33 -15.65 28.58 49.56
CA GLN A 33 -15.47 27.27 50.19
C GLN A 33 -15.78 27.24 51.70
N ASN A 34 -15.87 28.41 52.34
CA ASN A 34 -16.00 28.53 53.80
C ASN A 34 -17.30 29.21 54.28
N SER A 35 -18.17 29.62 53.37
CA SER A 35 -19.48 30.19 53.72
C SER A 35 -20.35 30.13 52.48
N ASN A 36 -21.65 29.88 52.61
CA ASN A 36 -22.59 29.91 51.48
C ASN A 36 -22.73 31.32 50.81
N SER A 37 -21.73 32.20 50.96
CA SER A 37 -21.60 33.48 50.26
C SER A 37 -20.92 33.29 48.91
N LEU A 38 -21.34 34.07 47.91
CA LEU A 38 -20.64 34.15 46.63
C LEU A 38 -19.51 35.17 46.70
N ASP A 39 -18.37 34.85 46.08
CA ASP A 39 -17.36 35.83 45.73
C ASP A 39 -17.18 35.93 44.20
N CYS A 40 -16.61 37.05 43.75
CA CYS A 40 -16.37 37.31 42.33
C CYS A 40 -14.96 36.91 41.87
N LYS A 41 -14.30 35.99 42.60
CA LYS A 41 -12.93 35.61 42.28
C LYS A 41 -12.81 34.85 40.95
N GLY A 42 -13.87 34.15 40.52
CA GLY A 42 -13.92 33.53 39.20
C GLY A 42 -14.02 34.51 38.01
N CYS A 43 -14.25 35.81 38.27
CA CYS A 43 -14.41 36.82 37.23
C CYS A 43 -13.09 37.43 36.74
N GLY A 44 -11.94 37.02 37.26
CA GLY A 44 -10.63 37.52 36.84
C GLY A 44 -9.47 36.65 37.29
N THR A 45 -8.36 36.71 36.57
CA THR A 45 -7.13 35.95 36.89
C THR A 45 -6.16 36.73 37.77
N THR A 46 -6.33 38.05 37.89
CA THR A 46 -5.52 38.93 38.74
C THR A 46 -6.39 39.62 39.79
N SER A 47 -5.81 39.95 40.94
CA SER A 47 -6.48 40.72 41.99
C SER A 47 -7.01 42.07 41.49
N ALA A 48 -6.28 42.68 40.55
CA ALA A 48 -6.68 43.93 39.91
C ALA A 48 -7.94 43.74 39.05
N ALA A 49 -8.00 42.72 38.20
CA ALA A 49 -9.18 42.41 37.41
C ALA A 49 -10.40 42.05 38.29
N ILE A 50 -10.19 41.28 39.36
CA ILE A 50 -11.25 40.91 40.32
C ILE A 50 -11.82 42.15 41.02
N GLY A 51 -10.98 43.16 41.30
CA GLY A 51 -11.38 44.39 41.99
C GLY A 51 -12.46 45.23 41.28
N PHE A 52 -12.67 45.01 39.98
CA PHE A 52 -13.74 45.66 39.20
C PHE A 52 -15.11 45.05 39.45
N PHE A 53 -15.21 43.85 40.01
CA PHE A 53 -16.48 43.16 40.21
C PHE A 53 -17.04 43.38 41.62
N VAL A 54 -18.37 43.43 41.70
CA VAL A 54 -19.12 43.42 42.96
C VAL A 54 -20.15 42.30 42.93
N VAL A 55 -20.39 41.70 44.09
CA VAL A 55 -21.42 40.68 44.27
C VAL A 55 -22.78 41.31 44.05
N SER A 56 -23.64 40.62 43.30
CA SER A 56 -25.01 40.99 43.02
C SER A 56 -25.95 39.89 43.55
N PRO A 57 -27.24 40.17 43.86
CA PRO A 57 -28.11 39.16 44.47
C PRO A 57 -28.32 37.95 43.54
N SER A 58 -28.07 36.74 44.07
CA SER A 58 -28.15 35.42 43.38
C SER A 58 -27.11 35.24 42.26
N PRO A 59 -26.50 34.05 42.10
CA PRO A 59 -25.06 33.73 41.99
C PRO A 59 -24.21 34.48 40.96
N ASN A 60 -24.33 35.80 40.91
CA ASN A 60 -23.87 36.61 39.81
C ASN A 60 -23.01 37.76 40.33
N CYS A 61 -22.01 38.10 39.53
CA CYS A 61 -21.18 39.28 39.72
C CYS A 61 -21.55 40.32 38.67
N LYS A 62 -21.19 41.58 38.90
CA LYS A 62 -21.28 42.63 37.88
C LYS A 62 -20.11 43.58 38.02
N VAL A 63 -19.73 44.24 36.93
CA VAL A 63 -18.74 45.32 36.98
C VAL A 63 -19.33 46.50 37.77
N ARG A 64 -18.58 46.98 38.76
CA ARG A 64 -18.96 48.07 39.66
C ARG A 64 -19.21 49.36 38.88
N ASP A 65 -18.31 49.65 37.95
CA ASP A 65 -18.31 50.90 37.19
C ASP A 65 -17.74 50.67 35.77
N CYS A 66 -18.64 50.67 34.80
CA CYS A 66 -18.35 50.58 33.37
C CYS A 66 -17.83 51.90 32.78
N THR A 67 -17.69 52.95 33.59
CA THR A 67 -17.06 54.22 33.20
C THR A 67 -15.57 54.28 33.55
N VAL A 68 -15.02 53.22 34.15
CA VAL A 68 -13.59 53.09 34.45
C VAL A 68 -12.93 52.20 33.42
N ASP A 69 -11.84 52.69 32.83
CA ASP A 69 -10.98 51.91 31.93
C ASP A 69 -10.16 50.89 32.73
N PRO A 70 -10.33 49.58 32.47
CA PRO A 70 -9.58 48.55 33.17
C PRO A 70 -8.13 48.41 32.67
N GLY A 71 -7.76 49.06 31.57
CA GLY A 71 -6.46 48.93 30.92
C GLY A 71 -6.13 47.47 30.59
N ASP A 72 -4.94 47.01 30.97
CA ASP A 72 -4.48 45.64 30.74
C ASP A 72 -5.25 44.57 31.56
N ASN A 73 -6.14 44.98 32.46
CA ASN A 73 -6.98 44.05 33.23
C ASN A 73 -8.33 43.73 32.55
N LEU A 74 -8.57 44.26 31.34
CA LEU A 74 -9.78 43.97 30.58
C LEU A 74 -9.94 42.46 30.35
N ASN A 75 -11.14 41.93 30.60
CA ASN A 75 -11.45 40.54 30.33
C ASN A 75 -12.86 40.35 29.72
N GLY A 76 -13.17 39.14 29.24
CA GLY A 76 -14.45 38.85 28.57
C GLY A 76 -15.68 39.05 29.48
N TRP A 77 -15.57 38.73 30.76
CA TRP A 77 -16.63 38.97 31.75
C TRP A 77 -16.95 40.46 31.91
N MET A 78 -15.95 41.33 31.82
CA MET A 78 -16.16 42.78 31.83
C MET A 78 -16.86 43.26 30.56
N CYS A 79 -16.46 42.75 29.38
CA CYS A 79 -17.10 43.09 28.10
C CYS A 79 -18.60 42.78 28.14
N VAL A 80 -18.98 41.56 28.53
CA VAL A 80 -20.40 41.19 28.60
C VAL A 80 -21.16 42.00 29.64
N SER A 81 -20.58 42.22 30.83
CA SER A 81 -21.20 42.99 31.91
C SER A 81 -21.45 44.44 31.47
N CYS A 82 -20.49 45.09 30.82
CA CYS A 82 -20.62 46.50 30.43
C CYS A 82 -21.27 46.74 29.06
N SER A 83 -21.59 45.69 28.30
CA SER A 83 -22.11 45.78 26.93
C SER A 83 -23.43 46.56 26.76
N GLN A 84 -24.22 46.71 27.83
CA GLN A 84 -25.49 47.46 27.82
C GLN A 84 -25.46 48.70 28.73
N SER A 85 -24.30 49.09 29.25
CA SER A 85 -24.20 50.36 29.97
C SER A 85 -24.57 51.52 29.04
N VAL A 86 -25.21 52.55 29.57
CA VAL A 86 -25.63 53.74 28.82
C VAL A 86 -24.45 54.70 28.55
N THR A 87 -23.38 54.60 29.34
CA THR A 87 -22.18 55.44 29.21
C THR A 87 -20.88 54.65 29.45
N PRO A 88 -20.61 53.54 28.73
CA PRO A 88 -19.39 52.78 28.94
C PRO A 88 -18.19 53.59 28.44
N VAL A 89 -17.02 53.42 29.06
CA VAL A 89 -15.76 53.87 28.46
C VAL A 89 -15.54 53.19 27.11
N THR A 90 -14.75 53.85 26.27
CA THR A 90 -14.41 53.40 24.91
C THR A 90 -13.88 51.96 24.88
N ALA A 91 -13.20 51.52 25.95
CA ALA A 91 -12.68 50.17 26.11
C ALA A 91 -13.78 49.07 26.04
N TYR A 92 -14.94 49.30 26.65
CA TYR A 92 -16.06 48.35 26.58
C TYR A 92 -16.87 48.54 25.30
N GLY A 93 -17.35 49.76 25.02
CA GLY A 93 -18.22 50.07 23.89
C GLY A 93 -19.62 49.43 23.94
N ILE A 94 -20.63 50.16 23.50
CA ILE A 94 -22.03 49.69 23.51
C ILE A 94 -22.21 48.50 22.54
N GLY A 95 -22.85 47.43 23.01
CA GLY A 95 -23.15 46.23 22.23
C GLY A 95 -21.99 45.24 22.07
N LYS A 96 -20.81 45.55 22.62
CA LYS A 96 -19.61 44.72 22.49
C LYS A 96 -19.50 43.72 23.64
N LYS A 97 -19.81 42.46 23.37
CA LYS A 97 -20.01 41.41 24.39
C LYS A 97 -18.80 40.50 24.61
N PHE A 98 -17.85 40.47 23.68
CA PHE A 98 -16.77 39.49 23.67
C PHE A 98 -15.41 40.17 23.68
N LEU A 99 -14.42 39.57 24.32
CA LEU A 99 -13.04 40.03 24.27
C LEU A 99 -12.30 39.38 23.09
N GLN A 100 -11.68 40.17 22.21
CA GLN A 100 -10.77 39.65 21.19
C GLN A 100 -9.47 40.46 21.20
N GLY A 101 -8.35 39.81 21.51
CA GLY A 101 -7.11 40.50 21.84
C GLY A 101 -7.29 41.36 23.09
N ASN A 102 -7.05 42.66 22.99
CA ASN A 102 -7.16 43.61 24.11
C ASN A 102 -8.38 44.56 23.97
N ALA A 103 -9.38 44.17 23.18
CA ALA A 103 -10.57 45.01 22.95
C ALA A 103 -11.86 44.19 23.02
N CYS A 104 -12.91 44.81 23.54
CA CYS A 104 -14.25 44.25 23.40
C CYS A 104 -14.72 44.37 21.93
N THR A 105 -15.53 43.42 21.49
CA THR A 105 -16.16 43.33 20.16
C THR A 105 -17.59 42.82 20.27
N ASN A 106 -18.45 43.15 19.30
CA ASN A 106 -19.85 42.70 19.24
C ASN A 106 -19.99 41.25 18.74
N ALA A 107 -19.03 40.79 17.93
CA ALA A 107 -18.92 39.43 17.43
C ALA A 107 -17.43 39.08 17.31
N CYS A 108 -17.11 37.79 17.46
CA CYS A 108 -15.77 37.32 17.15
C CYS A 108 -15.51 37.46 15.65
N SER A 109 -14.30 37.88 15.29
CA SER A 109 -13.87 37.93 13.89
C SER A 109 -13.89 36.53 13.27
N ASN A 110 -13.95 36.45 11.94
CA ASN A 110 -13.85 35.17 11.24
C ASN A 110 -12.62 34.35 11.70
N GLY A 111 -12.84 33.07 11.98
CA GLY A 111 -11.82 32.17 12.52
C GLY A 111 -11.71 32.13 14.04
N TYR A 112 -12.61 32.81 14.75
CA TYR A 112 -12.71 32.77 16.21
C TYR A 112 -14.11 32.34 16.67
N VAL A 113 -14.17 31.64 17.79
CA VAL A 113 -15.39 31.23 18.51
C VAL A 113 -15.33 31.72 19.94
N VAL A 114 -16.49 32.03 20.52
CA VAL A 114 -16.57 32.48 21.91
C VAL A 114 -16.42 31.29 22.86
N ASP A 115 -15.57 31.41 23.87
CA ASP A 115 -15.48 30.46 24.98
C ASP A 115 -16.46 30.81 26.12
N TYR A 116 -16.49 29.98 27.17
CA TYR A 116 -17.34 30.22 28.35
C TYR A 116 -16.98 31.49 29.14
N ASN A 117 -15.81 32.08 28.90
CA ASN A 117 -15.34 33.32 29.53
C ASN A 117 -15.61 34.55 28.66
N TYR A 118 -16.40 34.41 27.59
CA TYR A 118 -16.69 35.48 26.63
C TYR A 118 -15.43 35.98 25.90
N ILE A 119 -14.42 35.13 25.74
CA ILE A 119 -13.20 35.43 25.00
C ILE A 119 -13.31 34.77 23.63
N CYS A 120 -13.04 35.54 22.58
CA CYS A 120 -12.90 35.02 21.23
C CYS A 120 -11.59 34.24 21.12
N GLN A 121 -11.71 32.92 21.09
CA GLN A 121 -10.60 31.98 20.90
C GLN A 121 -10.53 31.53 19.44
N PRO A 122 -9.35 31.24 18.89
CA PRO A 122 -9.25 30.64 17.56
C PRO A 122 -10.08 29.36 17.47
N VAL A 123 -10.64 29.08 16.30
CA VAL A 123 -11.33 27.82 16.02
C VAL A 123 -10.33 26.67 16.17
N GLN A 124 -10.41 25.94 17.28
CA GLN A 124 -9.54 24.80 17.55
C GLN A 124 -10.07 23.53 16.89
N GLY A 125 -9.15 22.60 16.59
CA GLY A 125 -9.48 21.26 16.15
C GLY A 125 -9.93 20.36 17.30
N ALA A 126 -10.49 19.21 16.94
CA ALA A 126 -10.74 18.08 17.80
C ALA A 126 -9.43 17.38 18.21
N ASP A 127 -9.50 16.62 19.31
CA ASP A 127 -8.37 15.85 19.82
C ASP A 127 -7.96 14.73 18.84
N VAL A 128 -6.65 14.61 18.64
CA VAL A 128 -6.02 13.53 17.86
C VAL A 128 -4.93 12.83 18.68
N PRO A 129 -4.81 11.49 18.58
CA PRO A 129 -3.89 10.69 19.39
C PRO A 129 -2.47 10.67 18.82
N CYS A 130 -1.90 11.84 18.57
CA CYS A 130 -0.53 11.99 18.07
C CYS A 130 0.45 12.59 19.11
N GLY A 131 -0.02 12.82 20.34
CA GLY A 131 0.82 13.24 21.45
C GLY A 131 1.71 12.10 21.97
N THR A 132 2.88 12.43 22.49
CA THR A 132 3.74 11.45 23.18
C THR A 132 3.35 11.38 24.64
N ALA A 133 3.07 10.17 25.15
CA ALA A 133 2.65 9.99 26.53
C ALA A 133 3.77 10.31 27.52
N ASN A 134 3.44 11.11 28.54
CA ASN A 134 4.14 11.06 29.83
C ASN A 134 3.21 10.38 30.83
N GLN A 135 3.32 9.05 30.90
CA GLN A 135 2.56 8.17 31.81
C GLN A 135 1.05 8.06 31.57
N ALA A 136 0.47 6.98 32.11
CA ALA A 136 -0.95 6.66 32.00
C ALA A 136 -1.81 7.72 32.71
N GLY A 137 -2.62 8.45 31.93
CA GLY A 137 -3.62 9.39 32.44
C GLY A 137 -3.23 10.88 32.45
N GLY A 138 -2.06 11.26 31.93
CA GLY A 138 -1.62 12.67 31.83
C GLY A 138 -2.05 13.40 30.54
N ASN A 139 -1.96 14.74 30.55
CA ASN A 139 -1.97 15.54 29.32
C ASN A 139 -0.73 15.21 28.48
N ALA A 140 -0.80 15.35 27.16
CA ALA A 140 0.41 15.24 26.34
C ALA A 140 1.48 16.23 26.84
N SER A 141 2.71 15.79 27.05
CA SER A 141 3.82 16.71 27.34
C SER A 141 4.33 17.40 26.08
N SER A 142 4.11 16.78 24.91
CA SER A 142 4.47 17.31 23.61
C SER A 142 3.57 16.75 22.49
N CYS A 143 3.48 17.48 21.39
CA CYS A 143 2.81 17.07 20.16
C CYS A 143 3.79 16.55 19.10
N ASN A 144 4.93 16.01 19.53
CA ASN A 144 6.03 15.63 18.63
C ASN A 144 5.65 14.49 17.66
N GLY A 145 4.69 13.64 18.01
CA GLY A 145 4.18 12.59 17.12
C GLY A 145 3.23 13.10 16.03
N CYS A 146 2.82 14.38 16.07
CA CYS A 146 1.87 14.96 15.12
C CYS A 146 2.50 15.40 13.80
N GLY A 147 3.82 15.21 13.59
CA GLY A 147 4.48 15.49 12.32
C GLY A 147 5.91 16.00 12.49
N THR A 148 6.43 16.68 11.46
CA THR A 148 7.74 17.36 11.50
C THR A 148 7.69 18.57 12.44
N THR A 149 8.86 19.10 12.84
CA THR A 149 8.95 20.28 13.71
C THR A 149 8.12 21.48 13.22
N ARG A 150 8.00 21.66 11.89
CA ARG A 150 7.15 22.72 11.32
C ARG A 150 5.66 22.47 11.56
N ILE A 151 5.22 21.21 11.43
CA ILE A 151 3.81 20.86 11.63
C ILE A 151 3.45 20.87 13.12
N GLN A 152 4.37 20.44 13.99
CA GLN A 152 4.19 20.40 15.44
C GLN A 152 3.77 21.77 16.02
N ASN A 153 4.26 22.87 15.45
CA ASN A 153 3.91 24.23 15.87
C ASN A 153 2.43 24.61 15.63
N TYR A 154 1.68 23.83 14.86
CA TYR A 154 0.24 24.02 14.69
C TYR A 154 -0.59 23.25 15.70
N PHE A 155 0.02 22.43 16.55
CA PHE A 155 -0.65 21.64 17.57
C PHE A 155 -0.35 22.16 18.96
N GLN A 156 -1.33 22.05 19.84
CA GLN A 156 -1.16 22.22 21.27
C GLN A 156 -1.54 20.94 22.01
N PRO A 157 -0.87 20.64 23.14
CA PRO A 157 -1.26 19.54 24.00
C PRO A 157 -2.71 19.64 24.47
N SER A 158 -3.36 18.48 24.59
CA SER A 158 -4.69 18.30 25.14
C SER A 158 -4.69 17.17 26.17
N ALA A 159 -5.85 16.84 26.71
CA ALA A 159 -6.02 15.79 27.70
C ALA A 159 -5.70 14.39 27.13
N ALA A 160 -5.39 13.45 28.02
CA ALA A 160 -5.24 12.02 27.69
C ALA A 160 -4.23 11.73 26.56
N ASN A 161 -3.05 12.38 26.61
CA ASN A 161 -2.01 12.26 25.59
C ASN A 161 -2.44 12.63 24.16
N ASN A 162 -3.51 13.42 24.00
CA ASN A 162 -3.94 13.94 22.72
C ASN A 162 -3.33 15.31 22.42
N CYS A 163 -3.40 15.70 21.15
CA CYS A 163 -3.10 17.04 20.68
C CYS A 163 -4.26 17.55 19.83
N LYS A 164 -4.37 18.87 19.70
CA LYS A 164 -5.37 19.51 18.83
C LYS A 164 -4.74 20.65 18.04
N VAL A 165 -5.23 20.87 16.83
CA VAL A 165 -4.79 22.00 16.01
C VAL A 165 -5.22 23.31 16.69
N ILE A 166 -4.28 24.24 16.85
CA ILE A 166 -4.47 25.52 17.55
C ILE A 166 -5.46 26.41 16.80
N ASN A 167 -5.38 26.41 15.46
CA ASN A 167 -6.21 27.24 14.62
C ASN A 167 -6.52 26.53 13.28
N CYS A 168 -7.75 26.02 13.16
CA CYS A 168 -8.27 25.37 11.97
C CYS A 168 -8.76 26.35 10.89
N PHE A 169 -8.80 27.65 11.16
CA PHE A 169 -9.19 28.66 10.18
C PHE A 169 -8.04 29.00 9.21
N ASN A 170 -6.79 28.87 9.67
CA ASN A 170 -5.63 29.16 8.84
C ASN A 170 -5.22 27.95 7.99
N TYR A 171 -4.89 28.21 6.73
CA TYR A 171 -4.25 27.23 5.86
C TYR A 171 -2.73 27.25 6.08
N PRO A 172 -2.13 26.18 6.63
CA PRO A 172 -0.69 26.08 6.75
C PRO A 172 -0.06 25.81 5.38
N SER A 173 1.21 26.18 5.21
CA SER A 173 1.98 25.78 4.03
C SER A 173 2.34 24.28 4.03
N TYR A 174 2.10 23.58 5.16
CA TYR A 174 2.37 22.16 5.34
C TYR A 174 1.15 21.51 5.98
N LEU A 175 0.61 20.50 5.32
CA LEU A 175 -0.57 19.76 5.76
C LEU A 175 -0.19 18.30 6.03
N ASN A 176 -0.90 17.63 6.93
CA ASN A 176 -0.84 16.18 7.09
C ASN A 176 -2.18 15.62 7.58
N SER A 177 -2.23 14.28 7.75
CA SER A 177 -3.45 13.58 8.18
C SER A 177 -3.95 13.99 9.56
N TRP A 178 -3.06 14.30 10.51
CA TRP A 178 -3.47 14.74 11.85
C TRP A 178 -4.21 16.07 11.82
N MET A 179 -3.79 17.00 10.94
CA MET A 179 -4.48 18.28 10.76
C MET A 179 -5.84 18.09 10.09
N CYS A 180 -5.91 17.27 9.04
CA CYS A 180 -7.17 16.91 8.38
C CYS A 180 -8.16 16.33 9.40
N LYS A 181 -7.73 15.33 10.17
CA LYS A 181 -8.56 14.69 11.19
C LYS A 181 -8.98 15.64 12.31
N SER A 182 -8.06 16.47 12.82
CA SER A 182 -8.35 17.40 13.93
C SER A 182 -9.33 18.49 13.50
N CYS A 183 -9.21 19.04 12.30
CA CYS A 183 -10.05 20.16 11.86
C CYS A 183 -11.33 19.74 11.12
N TYR A 184 -11.46 18.47 10.71
CA TYR A 184 -12.63 17.96 9.98
C TYR A 184 -13.92 18.08 10.81
N GLY A 185 -15.02 18.43 10.14
CA GLY A 185 -16.34 18.56 10.75
C GLY A 185 -16.57 19.87 11.51
N ASN A 186 -15.55 20.71 11.67
CA ASN A 186 -15.71 22.04 12.27
C ASN A 186 -16.23 23.03 11.22
N PRO A 187 -17.48 23.54 11.30
CA PRO A 187 -18.12 24.29 10.21
C PRO A 187 -17.44 25.63 9.87
N VAL A 188 -16.57 26.13 10.74
CA VAL A 188 -15.85 27.40 10.57
C VAL A 188 -14.35 27.20 10.28
N ALA A 189 -13.88 25.95 10.12
CA ALA A 189 -12.52 25.66 9.68
C ALA A 189 -12.31 25.97 8.19
N HIS A 190 -11.06 26.20 7.79
CA HIS A 190 -10.65 26.44 6.41
C HIS A 190 -11.20 25.37 5.47
N GLN A 191 -11.60 25.77 4.25
CA GLN A 191 -12.24 24.90 3.26
C GLN A 191 -11.46 23.61 2.95
N ILE A 192 -10.12 23.64 3.08
CA ILE A 192 -9.30 22.44 2.86
C ILE A 192 -9.67 21.30 3.81
N TYR A 193 -9.97 21.63 5.08
CA TYR A 193 -10.27 20.63 6.11
C TYR A 193 -11.69 20.09 5.95
N GLN A 194 -12.58 20.83 5.26
CA GLN A 194 -13.94 20.37 4.97
C GLN A 194 -13.99 19.27 3.91
N GLN A 195 -12.91 19.11 3.14
CA GLN A 195 -12.85 18.09 2.10
C GLN A 195 -12.81 16.67 2.68
N GLY A 196 -12.36 16.50 3.93
CA GLY A 196 -12.42 15.22 4.64
C GLY A 196 -11.37 15.03 5.73
N GLN A 197 -11.39 13.86 6.36
CA GLN A 197 -10.49 13.53 7.47
C GLN A 197 -9.18 12.81 7.05
N PHE A 198 -9.09 12.32 5.82
CA PHE A 198 -7.91 11.60 5.32
C PHE A 198 -6.97 12.54 4.57
N PHE A 199 -5.69 12.19 4.47
CA PHE A 199 -4.69 12.97 3.74
C PHE A 199 -4.08 12.15 2.60
N ASN A 200 -4.19 12.63 1.36
CA ASN A 200 -3.70 11.93 0.17
C ASN A 200 -2.26 12.31 -0.24
N GLY A 201 -1.51 12.95 0.66
CA GLY A 201 -0.18 13.49 0.37
C GLY A 201 -0.18 14.96 -0.08
N SER A 202 -1.34 15.52 -0.46
CA SER A 202 -1.44 16.93 -0.89
C SER A 202 -2.56 17.69 -0.16
N VAL A 203 -3.75 17.10 -0.05
CA VAL A 203 -4.95 17.74 0.48
C VAL A 203 -5.70 16.79 1.42
N CYS A 204 -6.66 17.33 2.17
CA CYS A 204 -7.60 16.50 2.91
C CYS A 204 -8.67 15.94 1.97
N VAL A 205 -9.12 14.71 2.18
CA VAL A 205 -10.11 14.04 1.32
C VAL A 205 -11.10 13.22 2.14
N ALA A 206 -12.36 13.14 1.68
CA ALA A 206 -13.46 12.47 2.39
C ALA A 206 -13.29 10.95 2.40
N SER A 207 -12.69 10.44 1.33
CA SER A 207 -12.28 9.05 1.15
C SER A 207 -10.93 9.06 0.45
N CYS A 208 -10.12 8.05 0.69
CA CYS A 208 -8.91 7.87 -0.11
C CYS A 208 -9.27 7.68 -1.60
N PRO A 209 -8.42 8.15 -2.53
CA PRO A 209 -8.54 7.85 -3.95
C PRO A 209 -8.75 6.36 -4.25
N ILE A 210 -9.31 6.03 -5.41
CA ILE A 210 -9.72 4.64 -5.78
C ILE A 210 -8.55 3.63 -5.75
N ASP A 211 -7.33 4.14 -5.78
CA ASP A 211 -6.04 3.46 -5.76
C ASP A 211 -5.35 3.42 -4.38
N GLN A 212 -6.02 3.92 -3.34
CA GLN A 212 -5.42 4.07 -2.02
C GLN A 212 -6.35 3.62 -0.89
N VAL A 213 -5.74 3.17 0.22
CA VAL A 213 -6.44 2.86 1.47
C VAL A 213 -5.86 3.68 2.61
N PRO A 214 -6.69 4.12 3.58
CA PRO A 214 -6.17 4.86 4.72
C PRO A 214 -5.37 3.92 5.62
N ASP A 215 -4.17 4.35 6.02
CA ASP A 215 -3.44 3.70 7.10
C ASP A 215 -4.01 4.07 8.48
N GLN A 216 -3.43 3.50 9.54
CA GLN A 216 -3.81 3.77 10.93
C GLN A 216 -3.73 5.27 11.31
N ASN A 217 -2.94 6.06 10.57
CA ASN A 217 -2.75 7.49 10.77
C ASN A 217 -3.63 8.33 9.84
N ASN A 218 -4.57 7.73 9.10
CA ASN A 218 -5.45 8.40 8.13
C ASN A 218 -4.69 9.03 6.94
N VAL A 219 -3.50 8.53 6.64
CA VAL A 219 -2.81 8.85 5.39
C VAL A 219 -3.23 7.83 4.34
N CYS A 220 -3.61 8.29 3.16
CA CYS A 220 -3.93 7.40 2.06
C CYS A 220 -2.64 6.81 1.49
N GLN A 221 -2.51 5.50 1.61
CA GLN A 221 -1.37 4.73 1.12
C GLN A 221 -1.79 3.91 -0.10
N PRO A 222 -0.86 3.65 -1.04
CA PRO A 222 -1.07 2.67 -2.09
C PRO A 222 -1.49 1.32 -1.51
N ILE A 223 -2.36 0.61 -2.24
CA ILE A 223 -2.80 -0.71 -1.84
C ILE A 223 -1.67 -1.72 -2.07
N LEU A 224 -1.05 -2.17 -0.99
CA LEU A 224 0.04 -3.14 -1.05
C LEU A 224 -0.45 -4.54 -1.40
N GLY A 225 0.42 -5.31 -2.05
CA GLY A 225 0.21 -6.72 -2.28
C GLY A 225 0.46 -7.58 -1.04
N ALA A 226 0.08 -8.85 -1.13
CA ALA A 226 0.45 -9.88 -0.17
C ALA A 226 1.87 -10.38 -0.41
N ASP A 227 2.48 -10.91 0.65
CA ASP A 227 3.82 -11.47 0.63
C ASP A 227 4.02 -12.59 -0.41
N VAL A 228 5.09 -12.48 -1.19
CA VAL A 228 5.57 -13.48 -2.15
C VAL A 228 7.07 -13.78 -1.96
N GLY A 229 7.42 -15.06 -2.02
CA GLY A 229 8.79 -15.55 -1.76
C GLY A 229 9.76 -15.43 -2.94
N CYS A 230 9.76 -14.30 -3.65
CA CYS A 230 10.58 -14.09 -4.84
C CYS A 230 11.90 -13.33 -4.60
N GLY A 231 12.15 -12.90 -3.36
CA GLY A 231 13.41 -12.24 -2.97
C GLY A 231 14.54 -13.22 -2.64
N THR A 232 15.77 -12.72 -2.59
CA THR A 232 16.90 -13.49 -2.06
C THR A 232 16.89 -13.48 -0.53
N THR A 233 17.16 -14.63 0.09
CA THR A 233 17.33 -14.73 1.55
C THR A 233 18.76 -15.16 1.86
N ASN A 234 19.40 -14.50 2.83
CA ASN A 234 20.76 -14.88 3.25
C ASN A 234 20.81 -16.15 4.11
N GLN A 235 19.66 -16.60 4.61
CA GLN A 235 19.47 -17.84 5.37
C GLN A 235 18.06 -18.42 5.11
N ALA A 236 17.87 -19.71 5.34
CA ALA A 236 16.54 -20.33 5.27
C ALA A 236 15.60 -19.70 6.31
N GLY A 237 14.48 -19.12 5.85
CA GLY A 237 13.53 -18.41 6.71
C GLY A 237 13.96 -16.99 7.13
N GLY A 238 15.10 -16.48 6.64
CA GLY A 238 15.55 -15.11 6.89
C GLY A 238 14.89 -14.08 5.95
N GLN A 239 14.80 -12.82 6.38
CA GLN A 239 14.19 -11.72 5.61
C GLN A 239 14.75 -11.66 4.18
N ALA A 240 13.89 -11.27 3.23
CA ALA A 240 14.35 -10.97 1.88
C ALA A 240 15.31 -9.77 1.94
N THR A 241 16.49 -9.88 1.37
CA THR A 241 17.46 -8.77 1.31
C THR A 241 17.29 -7.93 0.05
N ASP A 242 16.62 -8.48 -0.95
CA ASP A 242 16.22 -7.81 -2.17
C ASP A 242 14.93 -8.44 -2.74
N CYS A 243 14.39 -7.83 -3.80
CA CYS A 243 13.28 -8.36 -4.59
C CYS A 243 13.68 -8.64 -6.05
N GLN A 244 14.95 -8.96 -6.29
CA GLN A 244 15.47 -9.11 -7.65
C GLN A 244 14.94 -10.36 -8.36
N GLY A 245 14.60 -11.42 -7.62
CA GLY A 245 13.96 -12.62 -8.18
C GLY A 245 12.47 -12.43 -8.53
N CYS A 246 11.87 -11.29 -8.18
CA CYS A 246 10.47 -10.99 -8.47
C CYS A 246 10.21 -10.52 -9.90
N GLY A 247 11.27 -10.30 -10.70
CA GLY A 247 11.13 -9.80 -12.06
C GLY A 247 12.32 -10.12 -12.95
N ALA A 248 12.07 -10.23 -14.25
CA ALA A 248 13.09 -10.52 -15.25
C ALA A 248 14.05 -9.33 -15.53
N ASN A 249 13.68 -8.12 -15.10
CA ASN A 249 14.47 -6.91 -15.26
C ASN A 249 14.18 -5.90 -14.14
N SER A 250 15.00 -4.85 -14.06
CA SER A 250 14.91 -3.82 -13.02
C SER A 250 13.60 -3.04 -13.00
N THR A 251 12.93 -2.90 -14.16
CA THR A 251 11.62 -2.22 -14.23
C THR A 251 10.55 -3.03 -13.51
N ILE A 252 10.52 -4.34 -13.72
CA ILE A 252 9.58 -5.24 -13.05
C ILE A 252 9.95 -5.36 -11.57
N GLN A 253 11.23 -5.48 -11.24
CA GLN A 253 11.71 -5.59 -9.85
C GLN A 253 11.39 -4.36 -9.02
N ALA A 254 11.42 -3.16 -9.62
CA ALA A 254 11.07 -1.90 -8.95
C ALA A 254 9.58 -1.79 -8.55
N LEU A 255 8.73 -2.71 -9.01
CA LEU A 255 7.32 -2.81 -8.60
C LEU A 255 7.14 -3.63 -7.31
N PHE A 256 8.23 -4.13 -6.74
CA PHE A 256 8.24 -4.85 -5.48
C PHE A 256 9.09 -4.13 -4.44
N LYS A 257 8.75 -4.31 -3.17
CA LYS A 257 9.61 -3.92 -2.04
C LYS A 257 9.78 -5.09 -1.08
N VAL A 258 10.83 -5.00 -0.27
CA VAL A 258 11.06 -5.94 0.81
C VAL A 258 9.98 -5.74 1.88
N SER A 259 9.34 -6.83 2.29
CA SER A 259 8.36 -6.79 3.39
C SER A 259 9.03 -7.12 4.73
N ALA A 260 8.27 -7.01 5.83
CA ALA A 260 8.79 -7.33 7.16
C ALA A 260 9.03 -8.83 7.38
N THR A 261 8.55 -9.68 6.47
CA THR A 261 8.68 -11.15 6.49
C THR A 261 9.76 -11.58 5.47
N PRO A 262 10.11 -12.87 5.34
CA PRO A 262 11.08 -13.35 4.33
C PRO A 262 10.51 -13.33 2.91
N SER A 263 9.95 -12.18 2.52
CA SER A 263 9.12 -12.01 1.33
C SER A 263 9.26 -10.62 0.74
N CYS A 264 8.74 -10.49 -0.48
CA CYS A 264 8.50 -9.22 -1.14
C CYS A 264 7.01 -9.02 -1.33
N ASP A 265 6.55 -7.78 -1.40
CA ASP A 265 5.18 -7.42 -1.76
C ASP A 265 5.17 -6.42 -2.92
N VAL A 266 4.09 -6.43 -3.72
CA VAL A 266 3.88 -5.42 -4.75
C VAL A 266 3.60 -4.08 -4.09
N ILE A 267 4.28 -3.03 -4.55
CA ILE A 267 4.21 -1.69 -3.94
C ILE A 267 2.87 -0.98 -4.18
N ASP A 268 2.17 -1.36 -5.24
CA ASP A 268 0.89 -0.79 -5.64
C ASP A 268 0.10 -1.77 -6.53
N CYS A 269 -0.88 -2.43 -5.93
CA CYS A 269 -1.78 -3.35 -6.61
C CYS A 269 -2.89 -2.66 -7.40
N THR A 270 -2.96 -1.34 -7.43
CA THR A 270 -3.98 -0.60 -8.21
C THR A 270 -3.44 -0.08 -9.53
N ALA A 271 -2.12 0.08 -9.62
CA ALA A 271 -1.43 0.33 -10.86
C ALA A 271 -1.62 -0.82 -11.86
N ASN A 272 -1.87 -0.45 -13.12
CA ASN A 272 -1.82 -1.40 -14.22
C ASN A 272 -0.36 -1.56 -14.67
N PRO A 273 0.26 -2.75 -14.52
CA PRO A 273 1.65 -2.96 -14.90
C PRO A 273 1.82 -3.11 -16.42
N GLY A 274 0.72 -3.25 -17.17
CA GLY A 274 0.74 -3.44 -18.63
C GLY A 274 1.55 -4.67 -19.02
N ALA A 275 2.51 -4.49 -19.94
CA ALA A 275 3.39 -5.56 -20.41
C ALA A 275 4.35 -6.09 -19.33
N ASN A 276 4.45 -5.42 -18.17
CA ASN A 276 5.30 -5.85 -17.06
C ASN A 276 4.62 -6.83 -16.10
N LEU A 277 3.35 -7.19 -16.35
CA LEU A 277 2.61 -8.17 -15.53
C LEU A 277 3.35 -9.50 -15.45
N ASN A 278 3.40 -10.12 -14.27
CA ASN A 278 3.98 -11.45 -14.08
C ASN A 278 3.28 -12.29 -13.00
N GLY A 279 3.71 -13.54 -12.83
CA GLY A 279 3.15 -14.49 -11.85
C GLY A 279 3.23 -14.03 -10.40
N TRP A 280 4.31 -13.33 -10.02
CA TRP A 280 4.46 -12.79 -8.67
C TRP A 280 3.47 -11.68 -8.37
N MET A 281 3.19 -10.79 -9.34
CA MET A 281 2.17 -9.75 -9.18
C MET A 281 0.76 -10.33 -9.12
N CYS A 282 0.44 -11.29 -9.99
CA CYS A 282 -0.84 -12.00 -9.94
C CYS A 282 -1.05 -12.62 -8.57
N LYS A 283 -0.05 -13.31 -8.02
CA LYS A 283 -0.14 -13.90 -6.69
C LYS A 283 -0.25 -12.87 -5.57
N SER A 284 0.56 -11.82 -5.61
CA SER A 284 0.64 -10.80 -4.56
C SER A 284 -0.65 -9.96 -4.49
N CYS A 285 -1.18 -9.53 -5.62
CA CYS A 285 -2.35 -8.63 -5.66
C CYS A 285 -3.71 -9.35 -5.70
N ASN A 286 -3.73 -10.66 -5.97
CA ASN A 286 -4.98 -11.42 -6.07
C ASN A 286 -5.75 -11.47 -4.75
N GLY A 287 -7.08 -11.33 -4.85
CA GLY A 287 -7.99 -11.36 -3.70
C GLY A 287 -8.12 -10.02 -2.97
N ASN A 288 -7.37 -9.00 -3.38
CA ASN A 288 -7.55 -7.65 -2.89
C ASN A 288 -8.75 -6.98 -3.61
N PRO A 289 -9.84 -6.61 -2.89
CA PRO A 289 -11.09 -6.16 -3.51
C PRO A 289 -10.98 -4.82 -4.27
N VAL A 290 -9.90 -4.08 -4.04
CA VAL A 290 -9.65 -2.75 -4.61
C VAL A 290 -8.42 -2.73 -5.54
N ALA A 291 -7.80 -3.89 -5.79
CA ALA A 291 -6.72 -4.00 -6.76
C ALA A 291 -7.21 -3.78 -8.20
N ASN A 292 -6.27 -3.43 -9.09
CA ASN A 292 -6.53 -3.31 -10.51
C ASN A 292 -7.19 -4.58 -11.05
N ALA A 293 -8.17 -4.42 -11.94
CA ALA A 293 -8.94 -5.54 -12.49
C ALA A 293 -8.07 -6.62 -13.15
N VAL A 294 -6.87 -6.27 -13.64
CA VAL A 294 -5.91 -7.23 -14.21
C VAL A 294 -5.52 -8.35 -13.22
N TYR A 295 -5.51 -8.07 -11.91
CA TYR A 295 -5.16 -9.04 -10.87
C TYR A 295 -6.34 -9.88 -10.38
N SER A 296 -7.58 -9.48 -10.71
CA SER A 296 -8.81 -10.08 -10.16
C SER A 296 -9.11 -11.48 -10.68
N ALA A 297 -8.57 -11.82 -11.84
CA ALA A 297 -8.84 -13.09 -12.51
C ALA A 297 -8.14 -14.30 -11.85
N GLY A 298 -7.12 -14.07 -11.01
CA GLY A 298 -6.54 -15.13 -10.18
C GLY A 298 -5.06 -14.95 -9.83
N LYS A 299 -4.48 -15.96 -9.20
CA LYS A 299 -3.12 -15.92 -8.63
C LYS A 299 -1.99 -16.43 -9.55
N LEU A 300 -2.33 -16.95 -10.73
CA LEU A 300 -1.38 -17.52 -11.68
C LEU A 300 -1.27 -16.63 -12.91
N PHE A 301 -0.12 -16.61 -13.57
CA PHE A 301 0.08 -15.85 -14.80
C PHE A 301 0.07 -16.76 -16.03
N SER A 302 -0.73 -16.41 -17.03
CA SER A 302 -0.82 -17.13 -18.30
C SER A 302 -0.83 -16.15 -19.45
N VAL A 303 0.16 -16.26 -20.35
CA VAL A 303 0.39 -15.43 -21.54
C VAL A 303 0.55 -13.93 -21.23
N ASN A 304 -0.52 -13.26 -20.84
CA ASN A 304 -0.58 -11.82 -20.57
C ASN A 304 -1.63 -11.43 -19.53
N THR A 305 -2.21 -12.41 -18.81
CA THR A 305 -3.26 -12.17 -17.83
C THR A 305 -3.08 -13.04 -16.61
N CYS A 306 -3.65 -12.59 -15.49
CA CYS A 306 -3.82 -13.44 -14.33
C CYS A 306 -4.98 -14.42 -14.56
N VAL A 307 -4.88 -15.63 -14.00
CA VAL A 307 -5.86 -16.71 -14.08
C VAL A 307 -5.96 -17.48 -12.76
N ALA A 308 -7.15 -17.99 -12.43
CA ALA A 308 -7.38 -18.74 -11.19
C ALA A 308 -6.73 -20.13 -11.25
N THR A 309 -6.77 -20.76 -12.41
CA THR A 309 -6.19 -22.08 -12.70
C THR A 309 -5.48 -22.03 -14.05
N CYS A 310 -4.44 -22.85 -14.21
CA CYS A 310 -3.79 -22.96 -15.52
C CYS A 310 -4.73 -23.58 -16.55
N PRO A 311 -4.66 -23.15 -17.83
CA PRO A 311 -5.42 -23.76 -18.91
C PRO A 311 -5.16 -25.28 -19.01
N VAL A 312 -6.11 -26.01 -19.60
CA VAL A 312 -5.96 -27.46 -19.81
C VAL A 312 -4.67 -27.75 -20.59
N GLY A 313 -3.84 -28.65 -20.05
CA GLY A 313 -2.53 -28.97 -20.60
C GLY A 313 -1.39 -28.12 -20.04
N TYR A 314 -1.64 -27.22 -19.09
CA TYR A 314 -0.62 -26.40 -18.43
C TYR A 314 -0.62 -26.62 -16.90
N SER A 315 0.54 -26.47 -16.27
CA SER A 315 0.76 -26.49 -14.83
C SER A 315 1.56 -25.26 -14.39
N ALA A 316 1.29 -24.75 -13.19
CA ALA A 316 2.03 -23.61 -12.65
C ALA A 316 3.45 -24.03 -12.22
N ASP A 317 4.44 -23.22 -12.59
CA ASP A 317 5.81 -23.34 -12.07
C ASP A 317 5.98 -22.64 -10.71
N ILE A 318 7.21 -22.65 -10.19
CA ILE A 318 7.55 -22.00 -8.91
C ILE A 318 7.34 -20.48 -8.92
N ASN A 319 7.39 -19.86 -10.11
CA ASN A 319 7.16 -18.43 -10.32
C ASN A 319 5.68 -18.11 -10.55
N ASN A 320 4.80 -19.10 -10.41
CA ASN A 320 3.35 -19.00 -10.61
C ASN A 320 2.99 -18.70 -12.08
N ILE A 321 3.83 -19.12 -13.03
CA ILE A 321 3.57 -19.02 -14.46
C ILE A 321 3.04 -20.36 -14.96
N CYS A 322 1.96 -20.32 -15.74
CA CYS A 322 1.42 -21.51 -16.39
C CYS A 322 2.33 -21.96 -17.53
N GLN A 323 3.01 -23.08 -17.33
CA GLN A 323 3.88 -23.73 -18.31
C GLN A 323 3.16 -24.96 -18.89
N LEU A 324 3.47 -25.30 -20.13
CA LEU A 324 2.92 -26.49 -20.76
C LEU A 324 3.34 -27.74 -19.96
N ILE A 325 2.41 -28.65 -19.68
CA ILE A 325 2.71 -29.91 -18.99
C ILE A 325 3.57 -30.75 -19.92
N PRO A 326 4.78 -31.15 -19.51
CA PRO A 326 5.64 -32.02 -20.32
C PRO A 326 4.91 -33.29 -20.73
N VAL A 327 4.93 -33.62 -22.02
CA VAL A 327 4.42 -34.91 -22.50
C VAL A 327 5.61 -35.83 -22.74
N PRO A 328 5.88 -36.80 -21.86
CA PRO A 328 7.04 -37.66 -22.00
C PRO A 328 6.96 -38.50 -23.28
N GLY A 329 8.12 -38.79 -23.84
CA GLY A 329 8.27 -39.69 -24.98
C GLY A 329 8.16 -41.16 -24.62
N ALA A 330 8.26 -42.03 -25.62
CA ALA A 330 8.42 -43.46 -25.45
C ALA A 330 9.87 -43.83 -25.09
N ASP A 331 10.03 -44.96 -24.41
CA ASP A 331 11.32 -45.52 -24.02
C ASP A 331 12.27 -45.74 -25.21
N VAL A 332 13.51 -45.27 -25.07
CA VAL A 332 14.63 -45.48 -25.98
C VAL A 332 15.87 -45.99 -25.26
N ALA A 333 16.52 -46.99 -25.86
CA ALA A 333 17.66 -47.71 -25.29
C ALA A 333 19.00 -46.95 -25.49
N CYS A 334 19.04 -45.69 -25.11
CA CYS A 334 20.23 -44.83 -25.21
C CYS A 334 20.84 -44.49 -23.84
N GLY A 335 20.24 -44.97 -22.76
CA GLY A 335 20.77 -44.83 -21.40
C GLY A 335 21.77 -45.91 -21.02
N THR A 336 22.57 -45.63 -19.99
CA THR A 336 23.45 -46.63 -19.39
C THR A 336 22.62 -47.55 -18.49
N ALA A 337 22.47 -48.82 -18.89
CA ALA A 337 21.68 -49.79 -18.15
C ALA A 337 22.14 -49.87 -16.68
N GLY A 338 21.19 -49.73 -15.75
CA GLY A 338 21.44 -50.04 -14.34
C GLY A 338 21.62 -51.54 -14.11
N THR A 339 21.88 -51.94 -12.86
CA THR A 339 21.89 -53.37 -12.50
C THR A 339 20.54 -54.04 -12.80
N THR A 340 20.58 -55.35 -13.06
CA THR A 340 19.54 -56.20 -13.66
C THR A 340 18.09 -55.74 -13.40
N GLY A 341 17.47 -55.13 -14.41
CA GLY A 341 16.04 -54.74 -14.42
C GLY A 341 15.73 -53.34 -13.87
N GLY A 342 16.73 -52.59 -13.41
CA GLY A 342 16.57 -51.22 -12.88
C GLY A 342 16.50 -50.12 -13.94
N LYS A 343 16.20 -48.90 -13.49
CA LYS A 343 16.23 -47.67 -14.30
C LYS A 343 17.60 -47.47 -14.95
N ALA A 344 17.65 -46.75 -16.08
CA ALA A 344 18.92 -46.25 -16.58
C ALA A 344 19.61 -45.38 -15.50
N THR A 345 20.93 -45.53 -15.35
CA THR A 345 21.71 -44.72 -14.39
C THR A 345 21.92 -43.29 -14.89
N ASP A 346 21.98 -43.12 -16.21
CA ASP A 346 21.97 -41.84 -16.91
C ASP A 346 21.45 -41.99 -18.35
N CYS A 347 21.21 -40.85 -19.00
CA CYS A 347 20.79 -40.76 -20.40
C CYS A 347 21.87 -40.14 -21.30
N LYS A 348 23.15 -40.30 -20.94
CA LYS A 348 24.25 -39.63 -21.65
C LYS A 348 24.45 -40.15 -23.07
N GLY A 349 24.07 -41.40 -23.35
CA GLY A 349 24.11 -41.96 -24.72
C GLY A 349 23.00 -41.43 -25.65
N CYS A 350 22.02 -40.68 -25.13
CA CYS A 350 20.92 -40.13 -25.91
C CYS A 350 21.28 -38.85 -26.68
N GLY A 351 22.48 -38.30 -26.48
CA GLY A 351 22.91 -37.06 -27.11
C GLY A 351 24.42 -36.90 -27.18
N THR A 352 24.88 -36.13 -28.17
CA THR A 352 26.31 -35.86 -28.40
C THR A 352 26.90 -34.79 -27.48
N ASN A 353 26.04 -34.04 -26.77
CA ASN A 353 26.45 -32.99 -25.83
C ASN A 353 25.45 -32.88 -24.66
N ALA A 354 25.83 -32.15 -23.61
CA ALA A 354 25.02 -31.99 -22.40
C ALA A 354 23.65 -31.35 -22.66
N THR A 355 23.53 -30.44 -23.63
CA THR A 355 22.26 -29.79 -23.99
C THR A 355 21.25 -30.81 -24.52
N ILE A 356 21.67 -31.69 -25.43
CA ILE A 356 20.80 -32.75 -25.97
C ILE A 356 20.51 -33.81 -24.89
N GLN A 357 21.52 -34.19 -24.10
CA GLN A 357 21.37 -35.19 -23.04
C GLN A 357 20.37 -34.72 -21.96
N ALA A 358 20.33 -33.41 -21.65
CA ALA A 358 19.39 -32.83 -20.71
C ALA A 358 17.93 -32.83 -21.19
N LEU A 359 17.66 -33.22 -22.45
CA LEU A 359 16.31 -33.40 -22.97
C LEU A 359 15.73 -34.79 -22.66
N PHE A 360 16.53 -35.67 -22.04
CA PHE A 360 16.14 -37.04 -21.69
C PHE A 360 16.18 -37.24 -20.17
N THR A 361 15.27 -38.08 -19.67
CA THR A 361 15.27 -38.55 -18.29
C THR A 361 15.26 -40.08 -18.24
N PRO A 362 15.90 -40.70 -17.23
CA PRO A 362 15.73 -42.13 -17.00
C PRO A 362 14.26 -42.48 -16.78
N SER A 363 13.76 -43.48 -17.49
CA SER A 363 12.41 -43.97 -17.31
C SER A 363 12.36 -45.08 -16.26
N ALA A 364 11.22 -45.78 -16.13
CA ALA A 364 11.08 -46.89 -15.19
C ALA A 364 11.85 -48.16 -15.61
N THR A 365 12.33 -48.23 -16.84
CA THR A 365 13.06 -49.37 -17.43
C THR A 365 14.54 -48.98 -17.61
N PRO A 366 15.46 -49.88 -18.04
CA PRO A 366 16.85 -49.49 -18.36
C PRO A 366 16.95 -48.62 -19.64
N ASN A 367 15.97 -47.75 -19.86
CA ASN A 367 15.83 -46.85 -21.00
C ASN A 367 15.73 -45.39 -20.51
N CYS A 368 15.74 -44.51 -21.50
CA CYS A 368 15.49 -43.10 -21.35
C CYS A 368 14.28 -42.70 -22.16
N GLU A 369 13.63 -41.61 -21.77
CA GLU A 369 12.55 -41.00 -22.54
C GLU A 369 12.84 -39.50 -22.72
N VAL A 370 12.36 -38.91 -23.81
CA VAL A 370 12.36 -37.46 -23.95
C VAL A 370 11.45 -36.87 -22.89
N ILE A 371 11.92 -35.86 -22.16
CA ILE A 371 11.19 -35.24 -21.04
C ILE A 371 9.90 -34.59 -21.53
N ASP A 372 9.96 -33.92 -22.69
CA ASP A 372 8.82 -33.21 -23.26
C ASP A 372 8.83 -33.25 -24.79
N CYS A 373 7.97 -34.10 -25.35
CA CYS A 373 7.75 -34.20 -26.79
C CYS A 373 6.96 -33.04 -27.38
N THR A 374 6.40 -32.13 -26.56
CA THR A 374 5.75 -30.91 -27.08
C THR A 374 6.76 -29.79 -27.38
N ALA A 375 7.96 -29.88 -26.81
CA ALA A 375 9.02 -28.90 -27.00
C ALA A 375 9.61 -28.96 -28.42
N ASN A 376 9.89 -27.79 -28.99
CA ASN A 376 10.60 -27.70 -30.27
C ASN A 376 12.08 -28.05 -30.06
N PRO A 377 12.60 -29.11 -30.72
CA PRO A 377 13.99 -29.53 -30.56
C PRO A 377 14.98 -28.57 -31.24
N GLY A 378 14.53 -27.74 -32.19
CA GLY A 378 15.41 -26.87 -32.98
C GLY A 378 16.57 -27.64 -33.62
N ALA A 379 17.78 -27.09 -33.52
CA ALA A 379 19.00 -27.71 -34.03
C ALA A 379 19.48 -28.93 -33.21
N ASN A 380 18.86 -29.21 -32.06
CA ASN A 380 19.23 -30.32 -31.18
C ASN A 380 18.50 -31.64 -31.54
N LEU A 381 17.65 -31.63 -32.56
CA LEU A 381 16.92 -32.80 -33.02
C LEU A 381 17.88 -33.96 -33.36
N ASN A 382 17.55 -35.17 -32.93
CA ASN A 382 18.33 -36.38 -33.22
C ASN A 382 17.46 -37.64 -33.37
N GLY A 383 18.09 -38.76 -33.74
CA GLY A 383 17.43 -40.05 -33.95
C GLY A 383 16.71 -40.61 -32.72
N TRP A 384 17.25 -40.40 -31.51
CA TRP A 384 16.60 -40.82 -30.28
C TRP A 384 15.34 -40.03 -29.99
N MET A 385 15.35 -38.71 -30.25
CA MET A 385 14.17 -37.85 -30.11
C MET A 385 13.09 -38.21 -31.13
N CYS A 386 13.45 -38.42 -32.39
CA CYS A 386 12.52 -38.90 -33.42
C CYS A 386 11.87 -40.21 -33.00
N LYS A 387 12.64 -41.17 -32.49
CA LYS A 387 12.11 -42.45 -32.04
C LYS A 387 11.21 -42.32 -30.81
N SER A 388 11.66 -41.57 -29.80
CA SER A 388 10.95 -41.42 -28.52
C SER A 388 9.64 -40.66 -28.69
N CYS A 389 9.62 -39.58 -29.47
CA CYS A 389 8.43 -38.73 -29.63
C CYS A 389 7.51 -39.13 -30.78
N ASN A 390 7.89 -40.09 -31.63
CA ASN A 390 7.07 -40.52 -32.75
C ASN A 390 5.79 -41.22 -32.26
N GLY A 391 4.63 -40.73 -32.73
CA GLY A 391 3.32 -41.26 -32.35
C GLY A 391 2.82 -40.79 -30.97
N VAL A 392 3.57 -39.92 -30.28
CA VAL A 392 3.13 -39.31 -29.02
C VAL A 392 2.06 -38.24 -29.32
N THR A 393 0.91 -38.37 -28.68
CA THR A 393 -0.22 -37.44 -28.82
C THR A 393 0.21 -36.03 -28.38
N LYS A 394 -0.02 -35.02 -29.24
CA LYS A 394 0.41 -33.61 -29.05
C LYS A 394 1.92 -33.34 -29.14
N ALA A 395 2.72 -34.29 -29.62
CA ALA A 395 4.13 -34.01 -29.90
C ALA A 395 4.30 -32.86 -30.91
N HIS A 396 5.40 -32.12 -30.78
CA HIS A 396 5.78 -31.07 -31.72
C HIS A 396 5.85 -31.64 -33.15
N THR A 397 5.49 -30.83 -34.13
CA THR A 397 5.42 -31.26 -35.54
C THR A 397 6.74 -31.79 -36.10
N ALA A 398 7.87 -31.36 -35.52
CA ALA A 398 9.20 -31.88 -35.83
C ALA A 398 9.33 -33.41 -35.69
N TYR A 399 8.55 -34.03 -34.79
CA TYR A 399 8.59 -35.48 -34.54
C TYR A 399 7.57 -36.28 -35.35
N ALA A 400 6.60 -35.61 -35.98
CA ALA A 400 5.42 -36.26 -36.58
C ALA A 400 5.74 -37.08 -37.83
N ALA A 401 6.83 -36.77 -38.53
CA ALA A 401 7.17 -37.36 -39.82
C ALA A 401 7.77 -38.78 -39.72
N GLY A 402 8.19 -39.24 -38.53
CA GLY A 402 8.53 -40.64 -38.28
C GLY A 402 9.64 -40.87 -37.27
N LYS A 403 10.08 -42.13 -37.14
CA LYS A 403 10.97 -42.58 -36.05
C LYS A 403 12.48 -42.49 -36.34
N PHE A 404 12.88 -42.17 -37.57
CA PHE A 404 14.30 -42.10 -37.97
C PHE A 404 14.72 -40.65 -38.22
N PHE A 405 16.01 -40.34 -38.04
CA PHE A 405 16.55 -39.02 -38.29
C PHE A 405 17.35 -38.98 -39.58
N SER A 406 16.90 -38.17 -40.54
CA SER A 406 17.53 -37.94 -41.85
C SER A 406 18.72 -36.97 -41.80
N VAL A 407 19.28 -36.72 -40.61
CA VAL A 407 20.26 -35.64 -40.30
C VAL A 407 19.64 -34.24 -40.23
N THR A 408 18.49 -34.00 -40.88
CA THR A 408 17.80 -32.71 -40.84
C THR A 408 16.39 -32.78 -40.26
N ALA A 409 15.71 -33.92 -40.37
CA ALA A 409 14.32 -34.07 -39.92
C ALA A 409 14.01 -35.52 -39.54
N CYS A 410 12.94 -35.70 -38.77
CA CYS A 410 12.37 -37.02 -38.55
C CYS A 410 11.70 -37.56 -39.82
N VAL A 411 11.84 -38.85 -40.11
CA VAL A 411 11.31 -39.51 -41.32
C VAL A 411 10.82 -40.92 -41.00
N ALA A 412 9.80 -41.38 -41.72
CA ALA A 412 9.17 -42.69 -41.52
C ALA A 412 10.08 -43.85 -41.97
N SER A 413 10.90 -43.60 -42.98
CA SER A 413 11.88 -44.54 -43.54
C SER A 413 13.11 -43.79 -44.03
N CYS A 414 14.26 -44.44 -44.00
CA CYS A 414 15.45 -43.93 -44.71
C CYS A 414 15.24 -44.03 -46.23
N SER A 415 15.98 -43.21 -46.99
CA SER A 415 15.94 -43.27 -48.46
C SER A 415 16.48 -44.60 -48.99
N ASN A 416 16.22 -44.93 -50.27
CA ASN A 416 16.52 -46.24 -50.86
C ASN A 416 18.01 -46.67 -50.75
N ASP A 417 18.93 -45.70 -50.67
CA ASP A 417 20.38 -45.95 -50.55
C ASP A 417 20.90 -45.80 -49.12
N GLN A 418 20.00 -45.73 -48.13
CA GLN A 418 20.34 -45.53 -46.73
C GLN A 418 19.76 -46.63 -45.84
N SER A 419 20.40 -46.86 -44.69
CA SER A 419 19.92 -47.70 -43.61
C SER A 419 20.03 -46.95 -42.28
N ALA A 420 19.12 -47.24 -41.35
CA ALA A 420 19.17 -46.65 -40.03
C ALA A 420 20.25 -47.36 -39.18
N ASP A 421 21.11 -46.58 -38.54
CA ASP A 421 22.07 -47.10 -37.56
C ASP A 421 21.40 -47.41 -36.20
N SER A 422 22.21 -47.84 -35.22
CA SER A 422 21.73 -48.12 -33.85
C SER A 422 21.20 -46.88 -33.11
N ASN A 423 21.55 -45.68 -33.57
CA ASN A 423 21.08 -44.40 -33.03
C ASN A 423 19.85 -43.87 -33.78
N ASN A 424 19.29 -44.65 -34.70
CA ASN A 424 18.14 -44.31 -35.55
C ASN A 424 18.45 -43.15 -36.51
N ILE A 425 19.71 -42.98 -36.90
CA ILE A 425 20.16 -42.02 -37.91
C ILE A 425 20.24 -42.73 -39.25
N CYS A 426 19.66 -42.13 -40.30
CA CYS A 426 19.77 -42.63 -41.66
C CYS A 426 21.19 -42.37 -42.20
N GLN A 427 21.93 -43.44 -42.45
CA GLN A 427 23.27 -43.40 -43.01
C GLN A 427 23.29 -44.02 -44.40
N ALA A 428 24.15 -43.52 -45.30
CA ALA A 428 24.37 -44.17 -46.59
C ALA A 428 24.77 -45.63 -46.36
N ASN A 429 24.14 -46.53 -47.11
CA ASN A 429 24.56 -47.92 -47.15
C ASN A 429 26.02 -47.91 -47.57
N SER A 430 26.91 -48.25 -46.64
CA SER A 430 28.26 -48.66 -46.99
C SER A 430 28.10 -49.96 -47.74
N ILE A 431 27.82 -49.86 -49.03
CA ILE A 431 28.01 -50.95 -49.96
C ILE A 431 29.48 -51.31 -49.76
N ARG A 432 29.74 -52.40 -49.02
CA ARG A 432 30.94 -53.19 -49.27
C ARG A 432 30.90 -53.41 -50.77
N SER A 433 31.77 -52.68 -51.45
CA SER A 433 32.00 -52.71 -52.89
C SER A 433 31.61 -54.09 -53.46
N PRO A 434 30.71 -54.19 -54.47
CA PRO A 434 30.29 -55.48 -55.02
C PRO A 434 31.44 -56.31 -55.62
N TYR A 435 32.65 -55.76 -55.70
CA TYR A 435 33.83 -56.39 -56.28
C TYR A 435 34.42 -57.54 -55.44
N ALA A 436 33.88 -57.87 -54.27
CA ALA A 436 34.36 -59.01 -53.48
C ALA A 436 33.85 -60.38 -54.01
N SER A 437 32.75 -60.43 -54.76
CA SER A 437 32.19 -61.68 -55.29
C SER A 437 32.63 -62.00 -56.73
N SER A 438 33.06 -60.99 -57.51
CA SER A 438 33.55 -61.23 -58.88
C SER A 438 34.89 -61.96 -58.90
N ASN A 439 35.82 -61.65 -57.98
CA ASN A 439 37.14 -62.29 -57.94
C ASN A 439 37.11 -63.77 -57.52
N LEU A 440 36.12 -64.20 -56.72
CA LEU A 440 35.98 -65.60 -56.31
C LEU A 440 35.45 -66.48 -57.45
N LEU A 441 34.55 -65.96 -58.28
CA LEU A 441 34.06 -66.66 -59.46
C LEU A 441 35.15 -66.72 -60.55
N THR A 442 35.95 -65.66 -60.71
CA THR A 442 37.09 -65.66 -61.65
C THR A 442 38.19 -66.60 -61.18
N LEU A 443 38.53 -66.64 -59.88
CA LEU A 443 39.51 -67.60 -59.35
C LEU A 443 39.06 -69.05 -59.54
N ALA A 444 37.77 -69.34 -59.28
CA ALA A 444 37.19 -70.66 -59.46
C ALA A 444 37.19 -71.10 -60.93
N PHE A 445 36.90 -70.19 -61.86
CA PHE A 445 37.00 -70.47 -63.30
C PHE A 445 38.44 -70.64 -63.78
N THR A 446 39.41 -69.84 -63.31
CA THR A 446 40.82 -70.03 -63.66
C THR A 446 41.40 -71.32 -63.07
N MET A 447 41.02 -71.72 -61.86
CA MET A 447 41.41 -73.02 -61.28
C MET A 447 40.82 -74.18 -62.09
N LEU A 448 39.55 -74.10 -62.48
CA LEU A 448 38.90 -75.13 -63.29
C LEU A 448 39.54 -75.26 -64.68
N LEU A 449 39.92 -74.14 -65.33
CA LEU A 449 40.64 -74.17 -66.60
C LEU A 449 42.08 -74.70 -66.46
N LEU A 450 42.78 -74.40 -65.36
CA LEU A 450 44.12 -74.94 -65.07
C LEU A 450 44.10 -76.45 -64.76
N PHE A 451 42.98 -76.97 -64.23
CA PHE A 451 42.75 -78.40 -64.04
C PHE A 451 42.33 -79.14 -65.32
N LEU A 452 41.90 -78.43 -66.37
CA LEU A 452 41.50 -79.03 -67.65
C LEU A 452 42.61 -78.97 -68.71
N ILE A 453 43.71 -78.26 -68.44
CA ILE A 453 44.85 -78.08 -69.36
C ILE A 453 46.12 -78.85 -68.89
N ASN A 454 46.10 -79.42 -67.67
CA ASN A 454 46.99 -80.52 -67.27
C ASN A 454 46.22 -81.84 -67.27
#